data_AF-A0A9D4MCA1-F1
#
_entry.id   AF-A0A9D4MCA1-F1
#
_cell.length_a   1.000
_cell.length_b   1.000
_cell.length_c   1.000
_cell.angle_alpha   90.00
_cell.angle_beta   90.00
_cell.angle_gamma   90.00
#
_symmetry.space_group_name_H-M   'P 1'
#
loop_
_entity.id
_entity.type
_entity.pdbx_description
1 polymer ?
#
loop_
_entity_poly.entity_id
_entity_poly.type
_entity_poly.pdbx_seq_one_letter_code
_entity_poly.pdbx_strand_id
1 'polypeptide(L)' 'MLKPNFCKTFEDYDKNVFLPYIDYQLKTCSRVDVVWDEYREDSLKASTRGKRGKGIRRRVHADSAIPGNWESFFSHS' A
#
# COMPACT_ATOMS: atom_id res chain seq x y z
N MET A 1 -2.30 -8.43 -2.95
CA MET A 1 -2.67 -7.10 -2.46
C MET A 1 -4.09 -6.78 -2.90
N LEU A 2 -4.89 -6.09 -2.09
CA LEU A 2 -6.28 -5.74 -2.45
C LEU A 2 -6.29 -4.87 -3.71
N LYS A 3 -7.00 -5.31 -4.75
CA LYS A 3 -7.07 -4.60 -6.03
C LYS A 3 -8.08 -3.45 -5.93
N PRO A 4 -7.79 -2.28 -6.51
CA PRO A 4 -8.65 -1.11 -6.42
C PRO A 4 -9.92 -1.19 -7.28
N ASN A 5 -10.00 -2.18 -8.17
CA ASN A 5 -11.16 -2.42 -9.04
C ASN A 5 -11.57 -1.14 -9.81
N PHE A 6 -12.74 -0.58 -9.52
CA PHE A 6 -13.30 0.59 -10.20
C PHE A 6 -13.03 1.94 -9.49
N CYS A 7 -12.21 1.94 -8.45
CA CYS A 7 -11.87 3.17 -7.71
C CYS A 7 -11.08 4.13 -8.60
N LYS A 8 -11.43 5.42 -8.56
CA LYS A 8 -10.78 6.43 -9.39
C LYS A 8 -9.66 7.11 -8.63
N THR A 9 -9.84 7.35 -7.34
CA THR A 9 -8.88 8.00 -6.46
C THR A 9 -8.43 7.11 -5.31
N PHE A 10 -7.32 7.45 -4.65
CA PHE A 10 -6.90 6.73 -3.45
C PHE A 10 -7.91 6.85 -2.30
N GLU A 11 -8.66 7.97 -2.23
CA GLU A 11 -9.78 8.13 -1.31
C GLU A 11 -10.92 7.13 -1.61
N ASP A 12 -11.26 6.94 -2.88
CA ASP A 12 -12.26 5.94 -3.28
C ASP A 12 -11.80 4.54 -2.89
N TYR A 13 -10.51 4.24 -3.08
CA TYR A 13 -9.94 2.95 -2.69
C TYR A 13 -10.00 2.70 -1.19
N ASP A 14 -9.64 3.71 -0.40
CA ASP A 14 -9.68 3.64 1.05
C ASP A 14 -11.10 3.31 1.54
N LYS A 15 -12.08 4.08 1.09
CA LYS A 15 -13.49 3.96 1.51
C LYS A 15 -14.19 2.70 1.00
N ASN A 16 -13.91 2.28 -0.24
CA ASN A 16 -14.68 1.22 -0.89
C ASN A 16 -14.00 -0.16 -0.89
N VAL A 17 -12.70 -0.23 -0.62
CA VAL A 17 -11.94 -1.49 -0.68
C VAL A 17 -11.14 -1.74 0.59
N PHE A 18 -10.28 -0.79 0.98
CA PHE A 18 -9.33 -1.02 2.07
C PHE A 18 -10.01 -1.09 3.44
N LEU A 19 -10.74 -0.04 3.85
CA LEU A 19 -11.44 -0.03 5.15
C LEU A 19 -12.48 -1.15 5.27
N PRO A 20 -13.37 -1.40 4.27
CA PRO A 20 -14.33 -2.50 4.36
C PRO A 20 -13.67 -3.88 4.52
N TYR A 21 -12.48 -4.08 3.95
CA TYR A 21 -11.73 -5.31 4.14
C TYR A 21 -11.22 -5.44 5.58
N ILE A 22 -10.68 -4.37 6.18
CA ILE A 22 -10.23 -4.39 7.57
C ILE A 22 -11.41 -4.68 8.51
N ASP A 23 -12.56 -4.02 8.30
CA ASP A 23 -13.79 -4.27 9.07
C ASP A 23 -14.26 -5.72 8.94
N TYR A 24 -14.14 -6.31 7.75
CA TYR A 24 -14.44 -7.72 7.53
C TYR A 24 -13.50 -8.64 8.31
N GLN A 25 -12.19 -8.36 8.32
CA GLN A 25 -11.21 -9.15 9.09
C GLN A 25 -11.47 -9.04 10.61
N LEU A 26 -11.88 -7.88 11.10
CA LEU A 26 -12.24 -7.68 12.50
C LEU A 26 -13.46 -8.50 12.96
N LYS A 27 -14.24 -9.08 12.03
CA LYS A 27 -15.32 -10.02 12.41
C LYS A 27 -14.80 -11.38 12.87
N THR A 28 -13.58 -11.76 12.47
CA THR A 28 -12.99 -13.08 12.74
C THR A 28 -11.82 -13.02 13.72
N CYS A 29 -11.36 -11.82 14.08
CA CYS A 29 -10.28 -11.62 15.03
C CYS A 29 -10.57 -10.43 15.95
N SER A 30 -9.95 -10.41 17.13
CA SER A 30 -10.09 -9.31 18.09
C SER A 30 -9.26 -8.08 17.74
N ARG A 31 -8.27 -8.22 16.85
CA ARG A 31 -7.33 -7.17 16.48
C ARG A 31 -6.75 -7.43 15.10
N VAL A 32 -6.70 -6.38 14.29
CA VAL A 32 -5.97 -6.34 13.01
C VAL A 32 -4.83 -5.33 13.16
N ASP A 33 -3.59 -5.76 12.91
CA ASP A 33 -2.43 -4.87 12.88
C ASP A 33 -2.11 -4.45 11.44
N VAL A 34 -2.16 -3.15 11.16
CA VAL A 34 -1.72 -2.59 9.89
C VAL A 34 -0.26 -2.15 10.04
N VAL A 35 0.64 -2.86 9.36
CA VAL A 35 2.09 -2.60 9.43
C VAL A 35 2.53 -1.91 8.15
N TRP A 36 3.05 -0.70 8.28
CA TRP A 36 3.77 -0.03 7.21
C TRP A 36 5.25 -0.36 7.33
N ASP A 37 5.90 -0.74 6.23
CA ASP A 37 7.35 -0.87 6.22
C ASP A 37 8.00 0.53 6.31
N GLU A 38 8.53 0.86 7.49
CA GLU A 38 9.45 1.97 7.66
C GLU A 38 10.88 1.49 7.41
N TYR A 39 11.43 1.84 6.25
CA TYR A 39 12.82 1.55 5.92
C TYR A 39 13.73 2.64 6.49
N ARG A 40 14.37 2.37 7.64
CA ARG A 40 15.44 3.19 8.20
C ARG A 40 16.77 2.85 7.53
N GLU A 41 17.56 3.88 7.19
CA GLU A 41 18.83 3.73 6.45
C GLU A 41 19.81 2.78 7.16
N ASP A 42 19.80 2.75 8.50
CA ASP A 42 20.70 1.92 9.32
C ASP A 42 20.14 0.53 9.66
N SER A 43 19.06 0.09 9.00
CA SER A 43 18.47 -1.22 9.26
C SER A 43 19.06 -2.32 8.37
N LEU A 44 19.13 -3.55 8.89
CA LEU A 44 19.43 -4.77 8.10
C LEU A 44 18.48 -4.94 6.88
N LYS A 45 17.32 -4.27 6.87
CA LYS A 45 16.41 -4.23 5.72
C LYS A 45 16.95 -3.34 4.58
N ALA A 46 17.74 -2.30 4.88
CA ALA A 46 18.31 -1.39 3.88
C ALA A 46 19.35 -2.08 2.98
N SER A 47 20.22 -2.92 3.54
CA SER A 47 21.23 -3.66 2.77
C SER A 47 20.63 -4.63 1.75
N THR A 48 19.43 -5.16 2.01
CA THR A 48 18.72 -6.08 1.10
C THR A 48 18.07 -5.33 -0.08
N ARG A 49 17.75 -4.03 0.06
CA ARG A 49 17.17 -3.21 -1.03
C ARG A 49 18.17 -2.90 -2.14
N GLY A 50 19.48 -2.99 -1.90
CA GLY A 50 20.50 -2.82 -2.94
C GLY A 50 20.28 -3.70 -4.18
N LYS A 51 19.57 -4.83 -4.03
CA LYS A 51 19.22 -5.76 -5.12
C LYS A 51 17.90 -5.46 -5.84
N ARG A 52 17.05 -4.54 -5.35
CA ARG A 52 15.66 -4.34 -5.83
C ARG A 52 15.41 -3.07 -6.65
N GLY A 53 16.47 -2.33 -7.02
CA GLY A 53 16.38 -1.14 -7.87
C GLY A 53 16.06 0.17 -7.11
N LYS A 54 16.23 1.30 -7.80
CA LYS A 54 15.97 2.67 -7.27
C LYS A 54 14.47 2.98 -7.26
N GLY A 55 13.69 2.29 -6.44
CA GLY A 55 12.26 2.57 -6.27
C GLY A 55 12.05 4.02 -5.81
N ILE A 56 11.16 4.74 -6.51
CA ILE A 56 10.88 6.17 -6.27
C ILE A 56 9.84 6.27 -5.16
N ARG A 57 10.20 6.92 -4.04
CA ARG A 57 9.22 7.36 -3.04
C ARG A 57 8.28 8.38 -3.66
N ARG A 58 6.99 8.02 -3.80
CA ARG A 58 5.94 8.93 -4.27
C ARG A 58 5.02 9.27 -3.12
N ARG A 59 4.82 10.57 -2.86
CA ARG A 59 3.75 11.03 -1.98
C ARG A 59 2.43 10.85 -2.73
N VAL A 60 1.47 10.21 -2.09
CA VAL A 60 0.12 9.99 -2.62
C VAL A 60 -0.84 10.91 -1.88
N HIS A 61 -1.68 11.63 -2.63
CA HIS A 61 -2.77 12.42 -2.07
C HIS A 61 -4.11 11.68 -2.25
N ALA A 62 -5.09 11.99 -1.40
CA ALA A 62 -6.39 11.33 -1.40
C ALA A 62 -7.12 11.45 -2.75
N ASP A 63 -7.03 12.62 -3.37
CA ASP A 63 -7.58 12.97 -4.68
C ASP A 63 -6.77 12.45 -5.87
N SER A 64 -5.57 11.91 -5.63
CA SER A 64 -4.71 11.39 -6.69
C SER A 64 -5.37 10.20 -7.36
N ALA A 65 -5.28 10.16 -8.69
CA ALA A 65 -5.81 9.06 -9.46
C ALA A 65 -5.08 7.74 -9.15
N ILE A 66 -5.83 6.64 -9.12
CA ILE A 66 -5.26 5.31 -8.99
C ILE A 66 -4.49 4.96 -10.28
N PRO A 67 -3.26 4.44 -10.17
CA PRO A 67 -2.50 4.01 -11.32
C PRO A 67 -3.17 2.81 -12.00
N GLY A 68 -3.33 2.87 -13.33
CA GLY A 68 -3.94 1.79 -14.10
C GLY A 68 -3.20 0.45 -13.99
N ASN A 69 -1.87 0.47 -13.80
CA ASN A 69 -1.08 -0.72 -13.48
C ASN A 69 -0.76 -0.77 -11.97
N TRP A 70 -1.71 -1.31 -11.21
CA TRP A 70 -1.64 -1.42 -9.76
C TRP A 70 -0.43 -2.26 -9.29
N GLU A 71 -0.11 -3.36 -9.97
CA GLU A 71 0.99 -4.25 -9.57
C GLU A 71 2.36 -3.58 -9.79
N SER A 72 2.52 -2.85 -10.90
CA SER A 72 3.73 -2.10 -11.19
C SER A 72 3.94 -0.92 -10.24
N PHE A 73 2.86 -0.30 -9.75
CA PHE A 73 2.93 0.82 -8.80
C PHE A 73 3.70 0.48 -7.53
N PHE A 74 3.52 -0.72 -6.97
CA PHE A 74 4.26 -1.19 -5.79
C PHE A 74 5.62 -1.80 -6.12
N SER A 75 5.85 -2.15 -7.38
CA SER A 75 7.12 -2.75 -7.82
C SER A 75 8.21 -1.69 -8.03
N HIS A 76 7.82 -0.44 -8.30
CA HIS A 76 8.74 0.68 -8.57
C HIS A 76 8.74 1.78 -7.49
N SER A 77 8.05 1.56 -6.36
CA SER A 77 8.00 2.47 -5.20
C SER A 77 9.12 2.25 -4.19
#